data_AF-A0A2T6BGL2-F1
#
_entry.id   AF-A0A2T6BGL2-F1
#
_cell.length_a   1.000
_cell.length_b   1.000
_cell.length_c   1.000
_cell.angle_alpha   90.00
_cell.angle_beta   90.00
_cell.angle_gamma   90.00
#
_symmetry.space_group_name_H-M   'P 1'
#
loop_
_entity.id
_entity.type
_entity.pdbx_description
1 polymer ?
#
loop_
_entity_poly.entity_id
_entity_poly.type
_entity_poly.pdbx_seq_one_letter_code
_entity_poly.pdbx_strand_id
1 'polypeptide(L)' 'MSKEQAPRYSLEFWGPGEEDLARKLQEEGVEVSLSGTVYRAVFPEEHSLRDCLCDMAELTDRKVYVREG' A
#
# COMPACT_ATOMS: atom_id res chain seq x y z
N MET A 1 9.10 21.23 20.63
CA MET A 1 8.05 20.24 20.32
C MET A 1 8.52 19.48 19.09
N SER A 2 9.26 18.40 19.32
CA SER A 2 9.72 17.54 18.23
C SER A 2 8.49 16.86 17.67
N LYS A 3 8.12 17.15 16.41
CA LYS A 3 7.19 16.29 15.68
C LYS A 3 7.89 14.94 15.58
N GLU A 4 7.56 14.01 16.47
CA GLU A 4 7.79 12.59 16.25
C GLU A 4 7.16 12.29 14.89
N GLN A 5 8.02 12.20 13.88
CA GLN A 5 7.65 11.67 12.59
C GLN A 5 7.34 10.22 12.87
N ALA A 6 6.06 9.91 13.11
CA ALA A 6 5.60 8.54 13.20
C ALA A 6 6.16 7.80 11.97
N PRO A 7 6.76 6.62 12.14
CA PRO A 7 7.26 5.84 11.01
C PRO A 7 6.07 5.62 10.06
N ARG A 8 6.15 6.21 8.86
CA ARG A 8 5.15 6.02 7.82
C ARG A 8 5.60 4.83 7.01
N TYR A 9 5.09 3.66 7.36
CA TYR A 9 5.27 2.45 6.56
C TYR A 9 4.50 2.67 5.26
N SER A 10 5.21 2.73 4.14
CA SER A 10 4.57 2.98 2.86
C SER A 10 4.89 1.92 1.83
N LEU A 11 3.89 1.61 1.00
CA LEU A 11 3.99 0.68 -0.10
C LEU A 11 3.64 1.40 -1.38
N GLU A 12 4.61 1.51 -2.28
CA GLU A 12 4.37 1.95 -3.64
C GLU A 12 4.04 0.74 -4.51
N PHE A 13 3.01 0.84 -5.36
CA PHE A 13 2.60 -0.25 -6.23
C PHE A 13 2.09 0.21 -7.59
N TRP A 14 2.33 -0.63 -8.61
CA TRP A 14 1.99 -0.38 -10.01
C TRP A 14 1.81 -1.70 -10.80
N GLY A 15 1.32 -1.60 -12.03
CA GLY A 15 1.02 -2.70 -12.93
C GLY A 15 -0.49 -2.95 -13.14
N PRO A 16 -0.85 -3.97 -13.95
CA PRO A 16 -2.24 -4.19 -14.39
C PRO A 16 -3.30 -4.41 -13.29
N GLY A 17 -2.89 -4.78 -12.07
CA GLY A 17 -3.77 -4.97 -10.91
C GLY A 17 -3.77 -3.80 -9.91
N GLU A 18 -3.07 -2.70 -10.21
CA GLU A 18 -2.86 -1.58 -9.30
C GLU A 18 -4.17 -0.94 -8.83
N GLU A 19 -5.14 -0.71 -9.72
CA GLU A 19 -6.41 -0.08 -9.37
C GLU A 19 -7.26 -0.96 -8.44
N ASP A 20 -7.22 -2.29 -8.63
CA ASP A 20 -7.95 -3.24 -7.80
C ASP A 20 -7.32 -3.33 -6.40
N LEU A 21 -5.98 -3.40 -6.33
CA LEU A 21 -5.26 -3.37 -5.06
C LEU A 21 -5.53 -2.06 -4.32
N ALA A 22 -5.48 -0.92 -5.00
CA ALA A 22 -5.78 0.39 -4.40
C ALA A 22 -7.18 0.42 -3.79
N ARG A 23 -8.18 -0.07 -4.52
CA ARG A 23 -9.57 -0.14 -4.03
C ARG A 23 -9.68 -1.03 -2.78
N LYS A 24 -9.13 -2.24 -2.80
CA LYS A 24 -9.18 -3.17 -1.66
C LYS A 24 -8.49 -2.60 -0.43
N LEU A 25 -7.32 -1.97 -0.60
CA LEU A 25 -6.62 -1.31 0.49
C LEU A 25 -7.44 -0.15 1.08
N GLN A 26 -8.12 0.63 0.24
CA GLN A 26 -9.04 1.68 0.71
C GLN A 26 -10.26 1.11 1.44
N GLU A 27 -10.80 -0.03 1.00
CA GLU A 27 -11.91 -0.74 1.68
C GLU A 27 -11.49 -1.24 3.06
N GLU A 28 -10.23 -1.65 3.23
CA GLU A 28 -9.61 -2.02 4.51
C GLU A 28 -9.21 -0.79 5.37
N GLY A 29 -9.48 0.42 4.89
CA GLY A 29 -9.19 1.67 5.61
C GLY A 29 -7.74 2.16 5.51
N VAL A 30 -6.94 1.60 4.59
CA VAL A 30 -5.58 2.06 4.32
C VAL A 30 -5.62 3.35 3.50
N GLU A 31 -4.79 4.33 3.88
CA GLU A 31 -4.68 5.58 3.13
C GLU A 31 -3.91 5.31 1.83
N VAL A 32 -4.59 5.42 0.68
CA VAL A 32 -3.99 5.24 -0.65
C VAL A 32 -4.08 6.54 -1.44
N SER A 33 -2.96 6.94 -2.04
CA SER A 33 -2.86 8.12 -2.91
C SER A 33 -2.15 7.78 -4.22
N LEU A 34 -2.62 8.34 -5.33
CA LEU A 34 -1.97 8.21 -6.63
C LEU A 34 -0.97 9.35 -6.83
N SER A 35 0.30 9.01 -7.05
CA SER A 35 1.38 9.97 -7.32
C SER A 35 1.96 9.70 -8.71
N GLY A 36 1.50 10.47 -9.70
CA GLY A 36 1.87 10.24 -11.10
C GLY A 36 1.27 8.94 -11.62
N THR A 37 2.10 7.92 -11.83
CA THR A 37 1.72 6.59 -12.35
C THR A 37 1.86 5.48 -11.31
N VAL A 38 2.07 5.83 -10.05
CA VAL A 38 2.30 4.86 -8.97
C VAL A 38 1.35 5.16 -7.82
N TYR A 39 0.69 4.12 -7.32
CA TYR A 39 -0.11 4.24 -6.11
C TYR A 39 0.79 4.10 -4.89
N ARG A 40 0.48 4.84 -3.84
CA ARG A 40 1.16 4.79 -2.56
C ARG A 40 0.15 4.53 -1.47
N ALA A 41 0.28 3.40 -0.78
CA ALA A 41 -0.43 3.10 0.45
C ALA A 41 0.42 3.52 1.66
N VAL A 42 -0.23 4.07 2.68
CA VAL A 42 0.39 4.43 3.96
C VAL A 42 -0.31 3.65 5.07
N PHE A 43 0.47 2.88 5.80
CA PHE A 43 0.01 2.04 6.89
C PHE A 43 0.33 2.69 8.23
N PRO A 44 -0.58 2.61 9.22
CA PRO A 44 -0.35 3.14 10.55
C PRO A 44 0.71 2.34 11.33
N GLU A 45 0.88 1.05 11.01
CA GLU A 45 1.73 0.12 11.75
C GLU A 45 2.51 -0.80 10.80
N GLU A 46 3.73 -1.23 11.20
CA GLU A 46 4.60 -2.08 10.37
C GLU A 46 3.96 -3.42 10.04
N HIS A 47 3.26 -4.00 11.02
CA HIS A 47 2.64 -5.31 10.85
C HIS A 47 1.53 -5.26 9.79
N SER A 48 0.76 -4.18 9.70
CA SER A 48 -0.27 -4.02 8.66
C SER A 48 0.33 -3.98 7.26
N LEU A 49 1.52 -3.38 7.10
CA LEU A 49 2.27 -3.44 5.84
C LEU A 49 2.72 -4.87 5.54
N ARG A 50 3.28 -5.59 6.53
CA ARG A 50 3.75 -6.97 6.33
C ARG A 50 2.59 -7.92 6.00
N ASP A 51 1.45 -7.77 6.66
CA ASP A 51 0.25 -8.56 6.39
C ASP A 51 -0.23 -8.30 4.95
N CYS A 52 -0.30 -7.02 4.53
CA CYS A 52 -0.60 -6.66 3.14
C CYS A 52 0.37 -7.28 2.12
N LEU A 53 1.66 -7.34 2.42
CA LEU A 53 2.67 -7.95 1.55
C LEU A 53 2.52 -9.48 1.49
N CYS A 54 2.13 -10.11 2.60
CA CYS A 54 1.87 -11.55 2.68
C CYS A 54 0.61 -11.94 1.89
N ASP A 55 -0.47 -11.15 2.01
CA ASP A 55 -1.76 -11.43 1.39
C ASP A 55 -1.86 -10.89 -0.04
N MET A 56 -0.80 -10.25 -0.55
CA MET A 56 -0.82 -9.59 -1.85
C MET A 56 -1.13 -10.53 -3.02
N ALA A 57 -0.78 -11.81 -2.90
CA ALA A 57 -1.15 -12.85 -3.87
C ALA A 57 -2.66 -13.13 -3.89
N GLU A 58 -3.37 -12.84 -2.82
CA GLU A 58 -4.84 -12.97 -2.69
C GLU A 58 -5.56 -11.66 -3.03
N LEU A 59 -4.87 -10.52 -2.93
CA LEU A 59 -5.44 -9.21 -3.20
C LEU A 59 -5.66 -8.92 -4.68
N THR A 60 -5.05 -9.64 -5.61
CA THR A 60 -5.29 -9.39 -7.04
C THR A 60 -5.01 -10.59 -7.93
N ASP A 61 -5.94 -10.88 -8.85
CA ASP A 61 -5.75 -11.89 -9.92
C ASP A 61 -4.77 -11.42 -11.00
N ARG A 62 -4.31 -10.16 -10.94
CA ARG A 62 -3.45 -9.52 -11.94
C ARG A 62 -2.11 -9.16 -11.32
N LYS A 63 -1.06 -9.22 -12.11
CA LYS A 63 0.29 -8.91 -11.63
C LYS A 63 0.37 -7.48 -11.09
N VAL A 64 0.85 -7.33 -9.87
CA VAL A 64 1.21 -6.06 -9.25
C VAL A 64 2.67 -6.11 -8.85
N TYR A 65 3.36 -5.00 -9.07
CA TYR A 65 4.72 -4.78 -8.63
C TYR A 65 4.67 -3.83 -7.45
N VAL A 66 5.51 -4.08 -6.45
CA VAL A 66 5.55 -3.26 -5.24
C VAL A 66 6.95 -2.85 -4.85
N ARG A 67 7.04 -1.77 -4.07
CA ARG A 67 8.25 -1.26 -3.46
C ARG A 67 7.93 -0.70 -2.08
N GLU A 68 8.63 -1.17 -1.06
CA GLU A 68 8.60 -0.58 0.29
C GLU A 68 9.33 0.76 0.29
N GLY A 69 8.78 1.76 0.98
CA GLY A 69 9.31 3.12 1.05
C GLY A 69 9.20 3.75 2.43
#